data_AF-A0A268TZS5-F1
#
_entry.id   AF-A0A268TZS5-F1
#
_cell.length_a   1.000
_cell.length_b   1.000
_cell.length_c   1.000
_cell.angle_alpha   90.00
_cell.angle_beta   90.00
_cell.angle_gamma   90.00
#
_symmetry.space_group_name_H-M   'P 1'
#
loop_
_entity.id
_entity.type
_entity.pdbx_description
1 polymer ?
#
loop_
_entity_poly.entity_id
_entity_poly.type
_entity_poly.pdbx_seq_one_letter_code
_entity_poly.pdbx_strand_id
1 'polypeptide(L)'
;MLTGLGFKKFETFYAYRQVQATITEMQVDLNKLYVDAYMKHQALSEREALSVLKRFEGNFRFYTLKASAREVNIQIGSETLRLRLRQDLLNRAILTCNPTETLCRKVYNRIFDK
;
A
#
# COMPACT_ATOMS: atom_id res chain seq x y z
N MET A 1 31.18 -16.89 4.27
CA MET A 1 30.24 -15.85 3.80
C MET A 1 28.78 -16.24 4.13
N LEU A 2 28.41 -16.31 5.42
CA LEU A 2 27.05 -16.71 5.87
C LEU A 2 26.28 -15.58 6.57
N THR A 3 26.97 -14.51 6.98
CA THR A 3 26.40 -13.36 7.68
C THR A 3 25.55 -12.45 6.78
N GLY A 4 25.84 -12.40 5.47
CA GLY A 4 25.11 -11.53 4.52
C GLY A 4 23.69 -12.00 4.15
N LEU A 5 23.41 -13.29 4.25
CA LEU A 5 22.09 -13.86 3.93
C LEU A 5 21.07 -13.63 5.04
N GLY A 6 21.49 -13.71 6.31
CA GLY A 6 20.63 -13.42 7.47
C GLY A 6 20.24 -11.94 7.54
N PHE A 7 21.18 -11.04 7.26
CA PHE A 7 20.93 -9.60 7.27
C PHE A 7 19.95 -9.15 6.18
N LYS A 8 20.11 -9.65 4.94
CA LYS A 8 19.17 -9.36 3.85
C LYS A 8 17.75 -9.86 4.12
N LYS A 9 17.60 -11.06 4.69
CA LYS A 9 16.28 -11.60 5.08
C LYS A 9 15.62 -10.73 6.16
N PHE A 10 16.41 -10.25 7.11
CA PHE A 10 15.94 -9.35 8.17
C PHE A 10 15.46 -8.00 7.63
N GLU A 11 16.26 -7.32 6.80
CA GLU A 11 15.85 -6.04 6.20
C GLU A 11 14.58 -6.18 5.34
N THR A 12 14.47 -7.28 4.61
CA THR A 12 13.30 -7.59 3.78
C THR A 12 12.03 -7.80 4.62
N PHE A 13 12.16 -8.45 5.79
CA PHE A 13 11.05 -8.60 6.74
C PHE A 13 10.57 -7.24 7.26
N TYR A 14 11.48 -6.35 7.67
CA TYR A 14 11.12 -5.00 8.11
C TYR A 14 10.50 -4.18 6.99
N ALA A 15 11.00 -4.33 5.76
CA ALA A 15 10.41 -3.68 4.59
C ALA A 15 8.94 -4.06 4.42
N TYR A 16 8.60 -5.35 4.48
CA TYR A 16 7.21 -5.80 4.37
C TYR A 16 6.33 -5.26 5.49
N ARG A 17 6.82 -5.23 6.72
CA ARG A 17 6.05 -4.69 7.85
C ARG A 17 5.82 -3.19 7.74
N GLN A 18 6.84 -2.42 7.34
CA GLN A 18 6.68 -0.98 7.12
C GLN A 18 5.71 -0.71 5.97
N VAL A 19 5.83 -1.43 4.85
CA VAL A 19 4.90 -1.30 3.73
C VAL A 19 3.47 -1.65 4.14
N GLN A 20 3.26 -2.72 4.92
CA GLN A 20 1.94 -3.06 5.44
C GLN A 20 1.35 -1.93 6.32
N ALA A 21 2.18 -1.34 7.19
CA ALA A 21 1.76 -0.22 8.03
C ALA A 21 1.37 1.00 7.18
N THR A 22 2.20 1.38 6.21
CA THR A 22 1.92 2.48 5.28
C THR A 22 0.65 2.25 4.46
N ILE A 23 0.41 1.02 3.99
CA ILE A 23 -0.84 0.66 3.32
C ILE A 23 -2.04 0.82 4.23
N THR A 24 -1.91 0.43 5.49
CA THR A 24 -2.97 0.57 6.49
C THR A 24 -3.27 2.05 6.73
N GLU A 25 -2.25 2.89 6.87
CA GLU A 25 -2.40 4.35 7.02
C GLU A 25 -3.05 4.98 5.79
N MET A 26 -2.63 4.60 4.57
CA MET A 26 -3.28 5.03 3.33
C MET A 26 -4.78 4.68 3.33
N GLN A 27 -5.15 3.46 3.75
CA GLN A 27 -6.55 3.05 3.81
C GLN A 27 -7.34 3.82 4.88
N VAL A 28 -6.74 4.11 6.03
CA VAL A 28 -7.35 4.95 7.07
C VAL A 28 -7.64 6.35 6.55
N ASP A 29 -6.70 6.96 5.84
CA ASP A 29 -6.89 8.31 5.29
C ASP A 29 -7.89 8.34 4.12
N LEU A 30 -7.94 7.30 3.28
CA LEU A 30 -9.01 7.13 2.30
C LEU A 30 -10.39 6.99 2.95
N ASN A 31 -10.47 6.27 4.08
CA ASN A 31 -11.72 6.12 4.81
C ASN A 31 -12.18 7.44 5.43
N LYS A 32 -11.26 8.29 5.94
CA LYS A 32 -11.61 9.64 6.41
C LYS A 32 -12.20 10.48 5.28
N LEU A 33 -11.58 10.46 4.10
CA LEU A 33 -12.12 11.16 2.92
C LEU A 33 -13.52 10.68 2.56
N TYR A 34 -13.76 9.37 2.61
CA TYR A 34 -15.09 8.81 2.39
C TYR A 34 -16.12 9.29 3.42
N VAL A 35 -15.77 9.28 4.71
CA VAL A 35 -16.67 9.76 5.77
C VAL A 35 -17.00 11.24 5.56
N ASP A 36 -16.01 12.07 5.23
CA ASP A 36 -16.22 13.49 4.96
C ASP A 36 -17.15 13.72 3.76
N ALA A 37 -16.95 12.97 2.67
CA ALA A 37 -17.81 13.04 1.49
C ALA A 37 -19.25 12.57 1.79
N TYR A 38 -19.39 11.49 2.56
CA TYR A 38 -20.68 10.97 3.00
C TYR A 38 -21.45 11.99 3.84
N MET A 39 -20.81 12.61 4.83
CA MET A 39 -21.42 13.64 5.68
C MET A 39 -21.82 14.90 4.90
N LYS A 40 -21.16 15.18 3.78
CA LYS A 40 -21.48 16.28 2.86
C LYS A 40 -22.49 15.91 1.76
N HIS A 41 -22.97 14.66 1.74
CA HIS A 41 -23.81 14.12 0.67
C HIS A 41 -23.18 14.26 -0.73
N GLN A 42 -21.87 14.11 -0.83
CA GLN A 42 -21.10 14.23 -2.07
C GLN A 42 -20.54 12.88 -2.51
N ALA A 43 -20.41 12.70 -3.83
CA ALA A 43 -19.71 11.54 -4.38
C ALA A 43 -18.20 11.69 -4.18
N LEU A 44 -17.52 10.60 -3.83
CA LEU A 44 -16.08 10.57 -3.69
C LEU A 44 -15.40 10.76 -5.06
N SER A 45 -14.55 11.78 -5.19
CA SER A 45 -13.75 11.98 -6.39
C SER A 45 -12.51 11.10 -6.38
N GLU A 46 -12.26 10.37 -7.47
CA GLU A 46 -10.99 9.63 -7.64
C GLU A 46 -9.77 10.56 -7.58
N ARG A 47 -9.91 11.82 -8.00
CA ARG A 47 -8.83 12.82 -7.93
C ARG A 47 -8.50 13.17 -6.47
N GLU A 48 -9.50 13.26 -5.61
CA GLU A 48 -9.30 13.52 -4.18
C GLU A 48 -8.66 12.30 -3.50
N ALA A 49 -9.13 11.10 -3.82
CA ALA A 49 -8.52 9.86 -3.35
C ALA A 49 -7.05 9.76 -3.78
N LEU A 50 -6.73 10.10 -5.02
CA LEU A 50 -5.34 10.15 -5.49
C LEU A 50 -4.52 11.21 -4.74
N SER A 51 -5.10 12.38 -4.45
CA SER A 51 -4.42 13.42 -3.68
C SER A 51 -4.08 12.97 -2.27
N VAL A 52 -4.95 12.18 -1.63
CA VAL A 52 -4.67 11.55 -0.34
C VAL A 52 -3.45 10.64 -0.42
N LEU A 53 -3.40 9.78 -1.44
CA LEU A 53 -2.33 8.80 -1.66
C LEU A 53 -1.00 9.45 -2.03
N LYS A 54 -1.00 10.54 -2.80
CA LYS A 54 0.22 11.26 -3.20
C LYS A 54 1.05 11.77 -2.02
N ARG A 55 0.43 12.04 -0.87
CA ARG A 55 1.16 12.47 0.34
C ARG A 55 2.09 11.40 0.90
N PHE A 56 1.88 10.14 0.53
CA PHE A 56 2.71 9.01 0.95
C PHE A 56 3.88 8.76 -0.02
N GLU A 57 3.96 9.46 -1.16
CA GLU A 57 5.05 9.30 -2.11
C GLU A 57 6.39 9.66 -1.48
N GLY A 58 7.40 8.83 -1.73
CA GLY A 58 8.71 9.05 -1.14
C GLY A 58 9.67 7.90 -1.34
N ASN A 59 10.92 8.18 -1.04
CA ASN A 59 11.97 7.18 -0.94
C ASN A 59 12.27 6.94 0.54
N PHE A 60 11.93 5.76 1.03
CA PHE A 60 12.12 5.34 2.42
C PHE A 60 13.30 4.38 2.50
N ARG A 61 13.79 4.14 3.71
CA ARG A 61 14.97 3.30 3.95
C ARG A 61 14.90 1.92 3.27
N PHE A 62 13.71 1.32 3.21
CA PHE A 62 13.53 -0.06 2.73
C PHE A 62 12.65 -0.20 1.49
N TYR A 63 12.02 0.90 1.03
CA TYR A 63 11.11 0.86 -0.10
C TYR A 63 10.93 2.24 -0.71
N THR A 64 10.48 2.28 -1.96
CA THR A 64 10.05 3.52 -2.62
C THR A 64 8.56 3.41 -2.94
N LEU A 65 7.80 4.49 -2.70
CA LEU A 65 6.36 4.54 -2.99
C LEU A 65 6.08 5.63 -4.02
N LYS A 66 5.33 5.28 -5.06
CA LYS A 66 4.82 6.22 -6.07
C LYS A 66 3.33 5.98 -6.31
N ALA A 67 2.55 7.04 -6.40
CA ALA A 67 1.12 7.02 -6.66
C ALA A 67 0.83 7.67 -8.02
N SER A 68 0.27 6.90 -8.95
CA SER A 68 -0.02 7.34 -10.31
C SER A 68 -1.44 6.96 -10.72
N ALA A 69 -2.24 7.94 -11.16
CA ALA A 69 -3.59 7.78 -11.69
C ALA A 69 -4.54 6.96 -10.79
N ARG A 70 -4.49 5.63 -10.87
CA ARG A 70 -5.31 4.69 -10.08
C ARG A 70 -4.49 3.57 -9.43
N GLU A 71 -3.18 3.76 -9.32
CA GLU A 71 -2.27 2.75 -8.78
C GLU A 71 -1.27 3.36 -7.81
N VAL A 72 -0.90 2.58 -6.80
CA VAL A 72 0.24 2.84 -5.92
C VAL A 72 1.25 1.73 -6.14
N ASN A 73 2.44 2.10 -6.58
CA ASN A 73 3.57 1.22 -6.81
C ASN A 73 4.52 1.33 -5.63
N ILE A 74 4.77 0.20 -4.97
CA ILE A 74 5.69 0.11 -3.84
C ILE A 74 6.83 -0.82 -4.22
N GLN A 75 8.02 -0.27 -4.41
CA GLN A 75 9.22 -1.02 -4.77
C GLN A 75 9.99 -1.42 -3.51
N ILE A 76 10.23 -2.72 -3.33
CA ILE A 76 11.00 -3.29 -2.21
C ILE A 76 12.17 -4.08 -2.82
N GLY A 77 13.37 -3.50 -2.79
CA GLY A 77 14.50 -4.04 -3.55
C GLY A 77 14.20 -4.10 -5.06
N SER A 78 14.21 -5.30 -5.65
CA SER A 78 13.87 -5.52 -7.06
C SER A 78 12.40 -5.90 -7.29
N GLU A 79 11.63 -6.18 -6.24
CA GLU A 79 10.21 -6.54 -6.36
C GLU A 79 9.34 -5.26 -6.32
N THR A 80 8.22 -5.25 -7.05
CA THR A 80 7.26 -4.14 -7.04
C THR A 80 5.87 -4.65 -6.72
N LEU A 81 5.27 -4.10 -5.67
CA LEU A 81 3.88 -4.34 -5.30
C LEU A 81 3.02 -3.28 -5.98
N ARG A 82 2.00 -3.72 -6.72
CA ARG A 82 1.04 -2.83 -7.36
C ARG A 82 -0.28 -2.89 -6.60
N LEU A 83 -0.66 -1.77 -6.02
CA LEU A 83 -1.97 -1.59 -5.40
C LEU A 83 -2.85 -0.81 -6.37
N ARG A 84 -4.03 -1.34 -6.69
CA ARG A 84 -5.04 -0.68 -7.49
C ARG A 84 -6.03 0.02 -6.58
N LEU A 85 -6.25 1.30 -6.83
CA LEU A 85 -7.34 2.08 -6.27
C LEU A 85 -8.64 1.68 -6.96
N ARG A 86 -9.61 1.22 -6.17
CA ARG A 86 -10.95 0.84 -6.63
C ARG A 86 -12.01 1.49 -5.75
N GLN A 87 -13.22 1.57 -6.25
CA GLN A 87 -14.40 1.87 -5.45
C GLN A 87 -15.15 0.57 -5.16
N ASP A 88 -15.62 0.40 -3.93
CA ASP A 88 -16.50 -0.71 -3.57
C ASP A 88 -17.99 -0.36 -3.78
N LEU A 89 -18.88 -1.29 -3.41
CA LEU A 89 -20.34 -1.13 -3.54
C LEU A 89 -20.90 0.00 -2.67
N LEU A 90 -20.14 0.47 -1.67
CA LEU A 90 -20.49 1.59 -0.80
C LEU A 90 -19.80 2.89 -1.26
N ASN A 91 -19.22 2.90 -2.46
CA ASN A 91 -18.46 4.03 -3.01
C ASN A 91 -17.22 4.43 -2.19
N ARG A 92 -16.66 3.49 -1.39
CA ARG A 92 -15.43 3.71 -0.63
C ARG A 92 -14.22 3.46 -1.52
N ALA A 93 -13.23 4.33 -1.45
CA ALA A 93 -11.92 4.09 -2.06
C ALA A 93 -11.15 3.02 -1.28
N ILE A 94 -10.79 1.94 -1.96
CA ILE A 94 -10.03 0.82 -1.41
C ILE A 94 -8.77 0.55 -2.22
N LEU A 95 -7.69 0.19 -1.53
CA LEU A 95 -6.46 -0.31 -2.15
C LEU A 95 -6.47 -1.84 -2.19
N THR A 96 -6.28 -2.40 -3.38
CA THR A 96 -6.29 -3.86 -3.61
C THR A 96 -5.04 -4.30 -4.35
N CYS A 97 -4.50 -5.48 -4.04
CA CYS A 97 -3.43 -6.10 -4.84
C CYS A 97 -3.86 -7.47 -5.36
N ASN A 98 -3.15 -7.99 -6.36
CA ASN A 98 -3.42 -9.31 -6.90
C ASN A 98 -2.92 -10.40 -5.93
N PRO A 99 -3.80 -11.23 -5.33
CA PRO A 99 -3.39 -12.24 -4.35
C PRO A 99 -2.50 -13.35 -4.94
N THR A 100 -2.43 -13.48 -6.27
CA THR A 100 -1.51 -14.42 -6.91
C THR A 100 -0.06 -13.91 -6.89
N GLU A 101 0.16 -12.60 -6.72
CA GLU A 101 1.50 -12.00 -6.64
C GLU A 101 2.15 -12.31 -5.29
N THR A 102 3.37 -12.82 -5.34
CA THR A 102 4.15 -13.19 -4.15
C THR A 102 4.27 -12.04 -3.17
N LEU A 103 4.54 -10.82 -3.65
CA LEU A 103 4.72 -9.66 -2.78
C LEU A 103 3.42 -9.21 -2.11
N CYS A 104 2.28 -9.29 -2.81
CA CYS A 104 0.95 -9.04 -2.24
C CYS A 104 0.69 -10.01 -1.08
N ARG A 105 0.97 -11.31 -1.27
CA ARG A 105 0.86 -12.30 -0.18
C ARG A 105 1.80 -11.99 0.97
N LYS A 106 3.08 -11.68 0.73
CA LYS A 106 4.05 -11.40 1.80
C LYS A 106 3.70 -10.16 2.63
N VAL A 107 3.11 -9.13 2.00
CA VAL A 107 2.74 -7.88 2.67
C VAL A 107 1.41 -8.02 3.43
N TYR A 108 0.43 -8.75 2.89
CA TYR A 108 -0.89 -8.89 3.52
C TYR A 108 -1.05 -10.14 4.40
N ASN A 109 -0.45 -11.27 4.03
CA ASN A 109 -0.46 -12.49 4.83
C ASN A 109 0.73 -12.49 5.79
N ARG A 110 0.45 -12.41 7.09
CA ARG A 110 1.42 -12.55 8.20
C ARG A 110 2.06 -13.94 8.30
N ILE A 111 1.69 -14.88 7.43
CA ILE A 111 2.26 -16.22 7.39
C ILE A 111 3.58 -16.09 6.64
N PHE A 112 4.60 -15.60 7.33
CA PHE A 112 5.97 -15.95 6.98
C PHE A 112 6.02 -17.47 7.01
N ASP A 113 6.28 -18.08 5.85
CA ASP A 113 6.48 -19.52 5.72
C ASP A 113 7.30 -20.02 6.91
N LYS A 114 6.71 -20.94 7.67
CA LYS A 114 7.38 -21.67 8.76
C LYS A 114 8.54 -22.49 8.20
#